data_AF-A0A961ERE9-F1
#
_entry.id   AF-A0A961ERE9-F1
#
_cell.length_a   1.000
_cell.length_b   1.000
_cell.length_c   1.000
_cell.angle_alpha   90.00
_cell.angle_beta   90.00
_cell.angle_gamma   90.00
#
_symmetry.space_group_name_H-M   'P 1'
#
loop_
_entity.id
_entity.type
_entity.pdbx_description
1 polymer ?
#
loop_
_entity_poly.entity_id
_entity_poly.type
_entity_poly.pdbx_seq_one_letter_code
_entity_poly.pdbx_strand_id
1 'polypeptide(L)'
;MAKIIAFDEEARRGLERGMNVLADAVRVTLGPKGRNVVLEKKWGAPTITHDGVSIAKEIELDDPYEKIGAELVKEAAKKTDDVAGDGT
;
A
#
# COMPACT_ATOMS: atom_id res chain seq x y z
N MET A 1 -3.93 -10.64 23.52
CA MET A 1 -3.71 -11.58 22.40
C MET A 1 -2.26 -12.05 22.45
N ALA A 2 -1.96 -13.31 22.14
CA ALA A 2 -0.58 -13.79 22.11
C ALA A 2 0.18 -13.18 20.91
N LYS A 3 1.49 -13.00 21.04
CA LYS A 3 2.33 -12.52 19.94
C LYS A 3 2.59 -13.66 18.95
N ILE A 4 2.51 -13.35 17.66
CA ILE A 4 2.94 -14.26 16.58
C ILE A 4 4.41 -13.95 16.28
N ILE A 5 5.23 -14.99 16.15
CA ILE A 5 6.67 -14.86 15.92
C ILE A 5 7.01 -15.75 14.72
N ALA A 6 7.58 -15.15 13.68
CA ALA A 6 8.07 -15.84 12.49
C ALA A 6 9.52 -15.42 12.23
N PHE A 7 10.26 -16.29 11.53
CA PHE A 7 11.69 -16.12 11.27
C PHE A 7 12.03 -16.36 9.79
N ASP A 8 13.25 -16.01 9.42
CA ASP A 8 13.90 -16.36 8.16
C ASP A 8 13.06 -16.06 6.90
N GLU A 9 12.75 -17.09 6.11
CA GLU A 9 12.07 -16.96 4.83
C GLU A 9 10.57 -16.74 4.99
N GLU A 10 9.95 -17.34 6.00
CA GLU A 10 8.52 -17.18 6.27
C GLU A 10 8.19 -15.71 6.57
N ALA A 11 8.96 -15.09 7.48
CA ALA A 11 8.81 -13.67 7.79
C ALA A 11 9.05 -12.78 6.57
N ARG A 12 10.14 -13.03 5.81
CA ARG A 12 10.47 -12.22 4.62
C ARG A 12 9.42 -12.32 3.54
N ARG A 13 8.94 -13.53 3.22
CA ARG A 13 7.88 -13.72 2.21
C ARG A 13 6.56 -13.09 2.65
N GLY A 14 6.23 -13.12 3.94
CA GLY A 14 5.05 -12.43 4.48
C GLY A 14 5.13 -10.92 4.24
N LEU A 15 6.24 -10.30 4.62
CA LEU A 15 6.47 -8.87 4.39
C LEU A 15 6.44 -8.52 2.89
N GLU A 16 7.15 -9.29 2.06
CA GLU A 16 7.25 -9.06 0.62
C GLU A 16 5.88 -9.10 -0.06
N ARG A 17 5.01 -10.06 0.28
CA ARG A 17 3.66 -10.13 -0.28
C ARG A 17 2.87 -8.86 0.01
N GLY A 18 2.91 -8.37 1.23
CA GLY A 18 2.25 -7.12 1.61
C GLY A 18 2.81 -5.89 0.89
N MET A 19 4.12 -5.80 0.77
CA MET A 19 4.79 -4.75 0.00
C MET A 19 4.35 -4.78 -1.47
N ASN A 20 4.30 -5.96 -2.08
CA ASN A 20 3.91 -6.15 -3.46
C ASN A 20 2.45 -5.75 -3.70
N VAL A 21 1.53 -6.10 -2.79
CA VAL A 21 0.11 -5.69 -2.92
C VAL A 21 -0.02 -4.16 -2.97
N LEU A 22 0.66 -3.45 -2.07
CA LEU A 22 0.67 -1.99 -2.08
C LEU A 22 1.32 -1.43 -3.36
N ALA A 23 2.51 -1.90 -3.70
CA ALA A 23 3.28 -1.40 -4.84
C ALA A 23 2.56 -1.66 -6.17
N ASP A 24 1.97 -2.84 -6.35
CA ASP A 24 1.24 -3.19 -7.57
C ASP A 24 -0.03 -2.36 -7.74
N ALA A 25 -0.71 -2.01 -6.65
CA ALA A 25 -1.89 -1.15 -6.69
C ALA A 25 -1.56 0.33 -6.97
N VAL A 26 -0.42 0.83 -6.48
CA VAL A 26 -0.02 2.23 -6.69
C VAL A 26 0.67 2.43 -8.04
N ARG A 27 1.57 1.52 -8.44
CA ARG A 27 2.40 1.71 -9.65
C ARG A 27 1.60 1.91 -10.95
N VAL A 28 0.37 1.41 -11.00
CA VAL A 28 -0.47 1.55 -12.21
C VAL A 28 -0.84 2.99 -12.48
N THR A 29 -0.76 3.87 -11.49
CA THR A 29 -1.09 5.30 -11.62
C THR A 29 0.11 6.16 -11.99
N LEU A 30 1.31 5.59 -12.09
CA LEU A 30 2.54 6.34 -12.28
C LEU A 30 2.65 6.95 -13.68
N GLY A 31 3.01 8.23 -13.73
CA GLY A 31 3.37 8.96 -14.93
C GLY A 31 2.19 9.44 -15.78
N PRO A 32 2.46 10.11 -16.91
CA PRO A 32 1.43 10.78 -17.72
C PRO A 32 0.42 9.82 -18.40
N LYS A 33 0.70 8.51 -18.37
CA LYS A 33 -0.19 7.45 -18.89
C LYS A 33 -0.67 6.52 -17.78
N GLY A 34 -0.62 6.98 -16.53
CA GLY A 34 -1.18 6.28 -15.38
C GLY A 34 -2.64 5.93 -15.60
N ARG A 35 -3.05 4.78 -15.08
CA ARG A 35 -4.44 4.30 -15.11
C ARG A 35 -5.14 4.68 -13.82
N ASN A 36 -6.47 4.71 -13.88
CA ASN A 36 -7.28 4.92 -12.70
C ASN A 36 -7.40 3.63 -11.89
N VAL A 37 -7.45 3.80 -10.57
CA VAL A 37 -7.84 2.80 -9.59
C VAL A 37 -9.23 3.16 -9.06
N VAL A 38 -10.04 2.13 -8.82
CA VAL A 38 -11.39 2.27 -8.28
C VAL A 38 -11.36 1.84 -6.81
N LEU A 39 -11.74 2.75 -5.93
CA LEU A 39 -11.80 2.54 -4.49
C LEU A 39 -13.26 2.43 -4.05
N GLU A 40 -13.58 1.34 -3.36
CA GLU A 40 -14.91 1.13 -2.80
C GLU A 40 -15.23 2.19 -1.73
N LYS A 41 -16.51 2.55 -1.63
CA LYS A 41 -17.03 3.36 -0.54
C LYS A 41 -18.18 2.62 0.11
N LYS A 42 -18.26 2.67 1.44
CA LYS A 42 -19.36 2.08 2.22
C LYS A 42 -20.74 2.59 1.81
N TRP A 43 -20.82 3.81 1.28
CA TRP A 43 -22.06 4.45 0.84
C TRP A 43 -21.81 5.31 -0.40
N GLY A 44 -22.76 5.30 -1.33
CA GLY A 44 -22.69 6.11 -2.56
C GLY A 44 -21.87 5.47 -3.68
N ALA A 45 -21.39 6.30 -4.62
CA ALA A 45 -20.58 5.85 -5.75
C ALA A 45 -19.12 5.63 -5.34
N PRO A 46 -18.41 4.69 -6.00
CA PRO A 46 -16.98 4.47 -5.75
C PRO A 46 -16.14 5.69 -6.13
N THR A 47 -14.95 5.79 -5.54
CA THR A 47 -13.97 6.83 -5.93
C THR A 47 -13.11 6.30 -7.07
N ILE A 48 -13.00 7.06 -8.15
CA ILE A 48 -12.06 6.77 -9.24
C ILE A 48 -10.91 7.76 -9.10
N THR A 49 -9.69 7.28 -8.88
CA THR A 49 -8.52 8.13 -8.65
C THR A 49 -7.27 7.60 -9.34
N HIS A 50 -6.33 8.49 -9.62
CA HIS A 50 -4.96 8.16 -10.03
C HIS A 50 -3.93 8.68 -9.02
N ASP A 51 -4.39 9.17 -7.86
CA ASP A 51 -3.53 9.63 -6.77
C ASP A 51 -3.01 8.42 -5.97
N GLY A 52 -1.71 8.15 -6.06
CA GLY A 52 -1.03 7.05 -5.37
C GLY A 52 -1.14 7.13 -3.86
N VAL A 53 -1.13 8.34 -3.29
CA VAL A 53 -1.24 8.55 -1.84
C VAL A 53 -2.62 8.15 -1.32
N SER A 54 -3.68 8.53 -2.03
CA SER A 54 -5.04 8.11 -1.69
C SER A 54 -5.21 6.59 -1.81
N ILE A 55 -4.65 5.97 -2.85
CA ILE A 55 -4.74 4.51 -3.03
C ILE A 55 -4.02 3.77 -1.90
N ALA A 56 -2.80 4.19 -1.56
CA ALA A 56 -2.02 3.59 -0.49
C ALA A 56 -2.76 3.62 0.87
N LYS A 57 -3.51 4.68 1.15
CA LYS A 57 -4.28 4.82 2.41
C LYS A 57 -5.41 3.80 2.54
N GLU A 58 -6.04 3.40 1.44
CA GLU A 58 -7.17 2.46 1.46
C GLU A 58 -6.74 0.98 1.53
N ILE A 59 -5.45 0.68 1.39
CA ILE A 59 -4.97 -0.71 1.42
C ILE A 59 -4.88 -1.20 2.87
N GLU A 60 -5.79 -2.10 3.24
CA GLU A 60 -5.74 -2.85 4.49
C GLU A 60 -5.61 -4.35 4.18
N LEU A 61 -4.69 -5.02 4.88
CA LEU A 61 -4.42 -6.46 4.71
C LEU A 61 -4.75 -7.19 6.01
N ASP A 62 -5.39 -8.34 5.88
CA ASP A 62 -5.80 -9.17 7.02
C ASP A 62 -4.63 -9.94 7.63
N ASP A 63 -3.71 -10.42 6.79
CA ASP A 63 -2.52 -11.13 7.26
C ASP A 63 -1.57 -10.16 8.00
N PRO A 64 -1.20 -10.44 9.27
CA PRO A 64 -0.39 -9.53 10.06
C PRO A 64 0.99 -9.24 9.47
N TYR A 65 1.63 -10.21 8.81
CA TYR A 65 2.95 -10.03 8.22
C TYR A 65 2.87 -9.21 6.94
N GLU A 66 1.89 -9.49 6.09
CA GLU A 66 1.64 -8.69 4.90
C GLU A 66 1.30 -7.25 5.27
N LYS A 67 0.44 -7.06 6.28
CA LYS A 67 0.11 -5.72 6.80
C LYS A 67 1.36 -4.96 7.24
N ILE A 68 2.26 -5.59 7.99
CA ILE A 68 3.52 -4.94 8.39
C ILE A 68 4.35 -4.55 7.16
N GLY A 69 4.45 -5.44 6.16
CA GLY A 69 5.16 -5.16 4.91
C GLY A 69 4.59 -3.95 4.16
N ALA A 70 3.27 -3.89 4.00
CA ALA A 70 2.59 -2.76 3.38
C ALA A 70 2.83 -1.46 4.16
N GLU A 71 2.66 -1.47 5.48
CA GLU A 71 2.85 -0.27 6.32
C GLU A 71 4.30 0.27 6.27
N LEU A 72 5.32 -0.61 6.16
CA LEU A 72 6.71 -0.18 6.02
C LEU A 72 6.93 0.66 4.76
N VAL A 73 6.34 0.25 3.64
CA VAL A 73 6.48 0.98 2.37
C VAL A 73 5.64 2.25 2.36
N LYS A 74 4.43 2.24 2.97
CA LYS A 74 3.63 3.46 3.16
C LYS A 74 4.40 4.53 3.93
N GLU A 75 5.09 4.14 5.00
CA GLU A 75 5.86 5.09 5.81
C GLU A 75 7.05 5.66 5.02
N ALA A 76 7.73 4.83 4.22
CA ALA A 76 8.80 5.29 3.35
C ALA A 76 8.28 6.30 2.30
N ALA A 77 7.15 6.00 1.65
CA ALA A 77 6.52 6.87 0.66
C ALA A 77 6.07 8.20 1.29
N LYS A 78 5.38 8.15 2.43
CA LYS A 78 4.92 9.34 3.17
C LYS A 78 6.09 10.26 3.52
N LYS A 79 7.21 9.71 3.95
CA LYS A 79 8.39 10.52 4.27
C LYS A 79 8.98 11.22 3.05
N THR A 80 8.89 10.61 1.87
CA THR A 80 9.28 11.28 0.61
C THR A 80 8.32 12.42 0.28
N ASP A 81 7.02 12.21 0.45
CA ASP A 81 5.99 13.25 0.29
C ASP A 81 6.23 14.45 1.20
N ASP A 82 6.48 14.20 2.49
CA ASP A 82 6.72 15.25 3.49
C ASP A 82 7.93 16.15 3.13
N VAL A 83 8.90 15.63 2.36
CA VAL A 83 10.12 16.36 1.96
C VAL A 83 9.97 17.02 0.59
N ALA A 84 9.38 16.31 -0.38
CA ALA A 84 9.39 16.70 -1.79
C ALA A 84 8.02 17.14 -2.32
N GLY A 85 6.93 16.73 -1.68
CA GLY A 85 5.55 16.92 -2.14
C GLY A 85 5.18 16.13 -3.40
N ASP A 86 6.05 15.21 -3.83
CA ASP A 86 5.91 14.32 -4.98
C ASP A 86 6.88 13.12 -4.83
N GLY A 87 6.69 12.04 -5.59
CA GLY A 87 7.58 10.87 -5.60
C GLY A 87 7.29 9.80 -4.54
N THR A 88 6.03 9.72 -4.10
CA THR A 88 5.48 8.64 -3.25
C THR A 88 5.40 7.31 -3.97
#